data_AF-A0A7S0XEN7-F1
#
_entry.id   AF-A0A7S0XEN7-F1
#
_cell.length_a   1.000
_cell.length_b   1.000
_cell.length_c   1.000
_cell.angle_alpha   90.00
_cell.angle_beta   90.00
_cell.angle_gamma   90.00
#
_symmetry.space_group_name_H-M   'P 1'
#
loop_
_entity.id
_entity.type
_entity.pdbx_description
1 polymer ?
#
loop_
_entity_poly.entity_id
_entity_poly.type
_entity_poly.pdbx_seq_one_letter_code
_entity_poly.pdbx_strand_id
1 'polypeptide(L)'
;YKTYDYRVRSYRKRCRSPMYYFDKNLFKSFVEYIIDEVNLKIIRYETIKGDHIAKNSKEFINILKQLKYLNENQIVHGDLRLYNMVFNHSDPSSSSLIDFDYCGIANKGNYPEGIIKVPDGIRTKSMLKGEQMNVESDITCMIACMDYFTSNNNKWKKCQELLKKNKYVKAIKVLEN
;
A
#
# COMPACT_ATOMS: atom_id res chain seq x y z
N TYR A 1 15.20 10.55 6.17
CA TYR A 1 15.15 9.78 4.92
C TYR A 1 15.66 8.37 5.16
N LYS A 2 14.97 7.36 4.61
CA LYS A 2 15.47 5.97 4.53
C LYS A 2 15.84 5.64 3.09
N THR A 3 16.90 4.86 2.90
CA THR A 3 17.42 4.46 1.59
C THR A 3 17.33 2.95 1.45
N TYR A 4 16.79 2.49 0.33
CA TYR A 4 16.56 1.07 0.08
C TYR A 4 17.23 0.64 -1.23
N ASP A 5 17.88 -0.52 -1.20
CA ASP A 5 18.54 -1.16 -2.33
C ASP A 5 17.64 -2.26 -2.90
N TYR A 6 17.10 -2.02 -4.09
CA TYR A 6 16.16 -2.90 -4.79
C TYR A 6 16.82 -3.80 -5.84
N ARG A 7 18.12 -4.11 -5.71
CA ARG A 7 18.73 -5.19 -6.52
C ARG A 7 17.88 -6.46 -6.45
N VAL A 8 17.80 -7.20 -7.56
CA VAL A 8 17.27 -8.57 -7.59
C VAL A 8 18.19 -9.44 -6.72
N ARG A 9 17.81 -9.66 -5.46
CA ARG A 9 18.55 -10.55 -4.55
C ARG A 9 17.97 -11.94 -4.67
N SER A 10 18.76 -12.91 -5.11
CA SER A 10 18.41 -14.35 -5.09
C SER A 10 18.36 -14.96 -3.68
N TYR A 11 18.25 -14.14 -2.63
CA TYR A 11 18.48 -14.58 -1.27
C TYR A 11 17.16 -14.99 -0.59
N ARG A 12 16.99 -16.32 -0.45
CA ARG A 12 15.93 -17.03 0.32
C ARG A 12 14.50 -16.81 -0.17
N LYS A 13 14.08 -17.46 -1.26
CA LYS A 13 12.67 -17.72 -1.69
C LYS A 13 11.66 -16.54 -1.74
N ARG A 14 12.02 -15.34 -1.28
CA ARG A 14 11.24 -14.12 -1.37
C ARG A 14 11.69 -13.41 -2.63
N CYS A 15 11.17 -13.86 -3.76
CA CYS A 15 11.38 -13.19 -5.04
C CYS A 15 10.57 -11.89 -5.03
N ARG A 16 11.24 -10.82 -4.66
CA ARG A 16 10.88 -9.44 -4.97
C ARG A 16 10.41 -9.33 -6.44
N SER A 17 9.30 -8.64 -6.73
CA SER A 17 8.69 -8.62 -8.07
C SER A 17 9.73 -8.29 -9.14
N PRO A 18 9.95 -9.13 -10.17
CA PRO A 18 10.97 -8.88 -11.20
C PRO A 18 10.67 -7.63 -12.03
N MET A 19 9.43 -7.15 -11.98
CA MET A 19 8.97 -5.91 -12.58
C MET A 19 8.75 -4.85 -11.50
N TYR A 20 9.84 -4.35 -10.91
CA TYR A 20 9.79 -3.07 -10.21
C TYR A 20 9.60 -1.95 -11.22
N TYR A 21 8.36 -1.64 -11.54
CA TYR A 21 8.03 -0.44 -12.29
C TYR A 21 7.66 0.66 -11.30
N PHE A 22 8.71 1.27 -10.80
CA PHE A 22 8.64 2.47 -10.01
C PHE A 22 8.73 3.60 -11.06
N ASP A 23 7.58 4.11 -11.49
CA ASP A 23 7.54 5.23 -12.43
C ASP A 23 7.92 6.51 -11.66
N LYS A 24 8.99 7.17 -12.13
CA LYS A 24 9.57 8.39 -11.55
C LYS A 24 8.58 9.55 -11.46
N ASN A 25 7.64 9.63 -12.39
CA ASN A 25 6.60 10.66 -12.35
C ASN A 25 5.48 10.28 -11.39
N LEU A 26 5.33 8.98 -11.12
CA LEU A 26 4.23 8.44 -10.35
C LEU A 26 4.44 8.60 -8.84
N PHE A 27 5.67 8.43 -8.36
CA PHE A 27 5.94 8.53 -6.92
C PHE A 27 6.56 9.86 -6.48
N LYS A 28 6.75 10.83 -7.37
CA LYS A 28 7.47 12.09 -7.09
C LYS A 28 6.97 12.87 -5.86
N SER A 29 5.69 12.70 -5.49
CA SER A 29 5.11 13.34 -4.31
C SER A 29 5.47 12.67 -2.98
N PHE A 30 6.00 11.44 -2.99
CA PHE A 30 6.27 10.65 -1.77
C PHE A 30 7.62 9.92 -1.77
N VAL A 31 8.23 9.70 -2.93
CA VAL A 31 9.48 8.95 -3.13
C VAL A 31 10.34 9.64 -4.19
N GLU A 32 11.62 9.76 -3.90
CA GLU A 32 12.68 10.26 -4.75
C GLU A 32 13.60 9.12 -5.21
N TYR A 33 14.06 9.17 -6.45
CA TYR A 33 15.04 8.22 -6.98
C TYR A 33 16.43 8.79 -6.79
N ILE A 34 17.25 8.10 -6.01
CA ILE A 34 18.67 8.42 -5.89
C ILE A 34 19.45 7.79 -7.05
N ILE A 35 19.15 6.52 -7.37
CA ILE A 35 19.79 5.77 -8.48
C ILE A 35 18.72 5.01 -9.25
N ASP A 36 18.80 5.03 -10.58
CA ASP A 36 17.85 4.40 -11.50
C ASP A 36 18.56 3.68 -12.66
N GLU A 37 19.36 2.67 -12.33
CA GLU A 37 20.13 1.87 -13.31
C GLU A 37 19.44 0.55 -13.62
N VAL A 38 19.81 -0.12 -14.72
CA VAL A 38 19.19 -1.39 -15.19
C VAL A 38 19.09 -2.44 -14.07
N ASN A 39 20.12 -2.52 -13.21
CA ASN A 39 20.20 -3.53 -12.14
C ASN A 39 20.21 -2.93 -10.73
N LEU A 40 20.05 -1.61 -10.58
CA LEU A 40 20.11 -0.95 -9.28
C LEU A 40 19.12 0.21 -9.24
N LYS A 41 18.07 0.03 -8.44
CA LYS A 41 17.18 1.12 -8.06
C LYS A 41 17.43 1.45 -6.60
N ILE A 42 17.73 2.71 -6.33
CA ILE A 42 17.79 3.27 -4.98
C ILE A 42 16.73 4.34 -4.88
N ILE A 43 15.79 4.15 -3.96
CA ILE A 43 14.76 5.14 -3.66
C ILE A 43 14.95 5.71 -2.25
N ARG A 44 14.43 6.92 -2.07
CA ARG A 44 14.42 7.70 -0.85
C ARG A 44 13.01 8.22 -0.61
N TYR A 45 12.49 8.06 0.60
CA TYR A 45 11.28 8.75 1.01
C TYR A 45 11.47 9.34 2.40
N GLU A 46 10.64 10.34 2.71
CA GLU A 46 10.71 11.06 3.98
C GLU A 46 10.49 10.09 5.14
N THR A 47 11.24 10.30 6.22
CA THR A 47 10.99 9.54 7.45
C THR A 47 9.76 10.14 8.10
N ILE A 48 8.65 9.44 8.07
CA ILE A 48 7.40 9.92 8.66
C ILE A 48 7.39 9.55 10.14
N LYS A 49 7.15 10.54 10.99
CA LYS A 49 6.90 10.34 12.41
C LYS A 49 5.43 9.95 12.59
N GLY A 50 5.19 8.81 13.22
CA GLY A 50 3.83 8.32 13.45
C GLY A 50 3.83 6.92 14.02
N ASP A 51 2.63 6.37 14.18
CA ASP A 51 2.40 5.02 14.67
C ASP A 51 1.76 4.14 13.57
N HIS A 52 1.79 2.82 13.74
CA HIS A 52 1.16 1.88 12.80
C HIS A 52 -0.32 1.60 13.10
N ILE A 53 -0.89 2.34 14.05
CA ILE A 53 -2.25 2.17 14.55
C ILE A 53 -2.95 3.51 14.44
N ALA A 54 -3.99 3.60 13.62
CA ALA A 54 -4.82 4.79 13.54
C ALA A 54 -5.60 5.01 14.85
N LYS A 55 -5.70 6.26 15.29
CA LYS A 55 -6.53 6.67 16.44
C LYS A 55 -7.96 6.98 16.06
N ASN A 56 -8.20 7.36 14.81
CA ASN A 56 -9.52 7.70 14.31
C ASN A 56 -9.63 7.48 12.81
N SER A 57 -10.87 7.52 12.30
CA SER A 57 -11.17 7.24 10.91
C SER A 57 -10.59 8.25 9.92
N LYS A 58 -10.36 9.50 10.34
CA LYS A 58 -9.85 10.56 9.45
C LYS A 58 -8.38 10.33 9.09
N GLU A 59 -7.63 9.61 9.92
CA GLU A 59 -6.22 9.29 9.65
C GLU A 59 -6.04 8.35 8.45
N PHE A 60 -7.10 7.64 8.04
CA PHE A 60 -7.09 6.86 6.79
C PHE A 60 -7.25 7.71 5.54
N ILE A 61 -7.65 8.99 5.63
CA ILE A 61 -7.92 9.80 4.44
C ILE A 61 -6.69 9.90 3.54
N ASN A 62 -5.51 10.18 4.08
CA ASN A 62 -4.32 10.30 3.25
C ASN A 62 -3.86 8.94 2.71
N ILE A 63 -3.97 7.88 3.53
CA ILE A 63 -3.71 6.51 3.12
C ILE A 63 -4.60 6.10 1.93
N LEU A 64 -5.90 6.42 1.97
CA LEU A 64 -6.83 6.14 0.88
C LEU A 64 -6.56 7.00 -0.36
N LYS A 65 -6.07 8.23 -0.21
CA LYS A 65 -5.62 9.06 -1.35
C LYS A 65 -4.42 8.42 -2.05
N GLN A 66 -3.45 7.90 -1.28
CA GLN A 66 -2.30 7.19 -1.83
C GLN A 66 -2.72 5.88 -2.50
N LEU A 67 -3.60 5.09 -1.87
CA LEU A 67 -4.10 3.86 -2.48
C LEU A 67 -4.90 4.14 -3.77
N LYS A 68 -5.77 5.15 -3.77
CA LYS A 68 -6.48 5.63 -4.97
C LYS A 68 -5.48 5.89 -6.09
N TYR A 69 -4.42 6.64 -5.76
CA TYR A 69 -3.40 7.02 -6.71
C TYR A 69 -2.69 5.81 -7.32
N LEU A 70 -2.26 4.85 -6.49
CA LEU A 70 -1.64 3.61 -6.97
C LEU A 70 -2.57 2.87 -7.94
N ASN A 71 -3.81 2.64 -7.52
CA ASN A 71 -4.78 1.86 -8.30
C ASN A 71 -5.21 2.54 -9.60
N GLU A 72 -5.36 3.87 -9.63
CA GLU A 72 -5.64 4.61 -10.87
C GLU A 72 -4.52 4.50 -11.90
N ASN A 73 -3.29 4.28 -11.43
CA ASN A 73 -2.11 4.08 -12.27
C ASN A 73 -1.75 2.60 -12.49
N GLN A 74 -2.67 1.68 -12.18
CA GLN A 74 -2.46 0.24 -12.32
C GLN A 74 -1.27 -0.28 -11.50
N ILE A 75 -0.96 0.37 -10.37
CA ILE A 75 0.07 -0.06 -9.44
C ILE A 75 -0.59 -0.79 -8.27
N VAL A 76 -0.05 -1.97 -7.96
CA VAL A 76 -0.41 -2.78 -6.80
C VAL A 76 0.74 -2.67 -5.81
N HIS A 77 0.47 -2.21 -4.59
CA HIS A 77 1.44 -2.20 -3.49
C HIS A 77 1.85 -3.61 -3.09
N GLY A 78 0.90 -4.54 -3.06
CA GLY A 78 1.16 -5.98 -2.92
C GLY A 78 1.56 -6.47 -1.52
N ASP A 79 1.63 -5.58 -0.53
CA ASP A 79 1.90 -5.94 0.87
C ASP A 79 1.12 -5.05 1.86
N LEU A 80 -0.08 -4.58 1.50
CA LEU A 80 -0.88 -3.74 2.42
C LEU A 80 -1.20 -4.51 3.72
N ARG A 81 -0.77 -3.92 4.84
CA ARG A 81 -0.93 -4.37 6.23
C ARG A 81 -0.75 -3.15 7.13
N LEU A 82 -1.15 -3.24 8.41
CA LEU A 82 -1.01 -2.09 9.33
C LEU A 82 0.44 -1.65 9.51
N TYR A 83 1.40 -2.58 9.56
CA TYR A 83 2.82 -2.25 9.68
C TYR A 83 3.37 -1.43 8.50
N ASN A 84 2.71 -1.49 7.33
CA ASN A 84 3.09 -0.75 6.14
C ASN A 84 2.29 0.54 5.97
N MET A 85 1.61 0.98 7.04
CA MET A 85 0.92 2.26 7.14
C MET A 85 1.53 3.03 8.32
N VAL A 86 1.84 4.30 8.11
CA VAL A 86 2.28 5.21 9.17
C VAL A 86 1.22 6.30 9.32
N PHE A 87 0.60 6.36 10.49
CA PHE A 87 -0.39 7.36 10.85
C PHE A 87 0.28 8.46 11.67
N ASN A 88 0.35 9.67 11.11
CA ASN A 88 0.82 10.83 11.85
C ASN A 88 -0.37 11.49 12.56
N HIS A 89 -0.46 11.30 13.87
CA HIS A 89 -1.57 11.81 14.67
C HIS A 89 -1.59 13.33 14.82
N SER A 90 -0.43 13.99 14.71
CA SER A 90 -0.30 15.45 14.80
C SER A 90 -0.60 16.12 13.47
N ASP A 91 -0.30 15.45 12.37
CA ASP A 91 -0.62 15.89 11.02
C ASP A 91 -1.09 14.69 10.16
N PRO A 92 -2.40 14.37 10.19
CA PRO A 92 -2.94 13.25 9.43
C PRO A 92 -2.68 13.32 7.92
N SER A 93 -2.45 14.52 7.37
CA SER A 93 -2.13 14.70 5.95
C SER A 93 -0.75 14.18 5.55
N SER A 94 0.13 13.96 6.52
CA SER A 94 1.45 13.36 6.33
C SER A 94 1.49 11.84 6.59
N SER A 95 0.34 11.22 6.92
CA SER A 95 0.26 9.75 7.06
C SER A 95 0.56 9.07 5.72
N SER A 96 1.26 7.93 5.69
CA SER A 96 1.68 7.32 4.41
C SER A 96 1.74 5.82 4.40
N LEU A 97 1.57 5.27 3.19
CA LEU A 97 2.00 3.93 2.84
C LEU A 97 3.54 3.89 2.77
N ILE A 98 4.12 2.78 3.21
CA ILE A 98 5.56 2.51 3.19
C ILE A 98 5.82 1.06 2.78
N ASP A 99 7.08 0.70 2.56
CA ASP A 99 7.51 -0.67 2.26
C ASP A 99 6.90 -1.25 0.97
N PHE A 100 7.33 -0.67 -0.15
CA PHE A 100 6.90 -1.04 -1.49
C PHE A 100 7.69 -2.22 -2.08
N ASP A 101 8.30 -3.06 -1.25
CA ASP A 101 9.09 -4.20 -1.71
C ASP A 101 8.29 -5.16 -2.57
N TYR A 102 6.96 -5.26 -2.42
CA TYR A 102 6.11 -6.13 -3.25
C TYR A 102 5.32 -5.37 -4.31
N CYS A 103 5.68 -4.13 -4.56
CA CYS A 103 4.99 -3.29 -5.53
C CYS A 103 5.20 -3.79 -6.96
N GLY A 104 4.17 -3.66 -7.81
CA GLY A 104 4.24 -4.03 -9.21
C GLY A 104 3.07 -3.52 -10.03
N ILE A 105 3.14 -3.72 -11.35
CA ILE A 105 2.07 -3.32 -12.26
C ILE A 105 1.02 -4.42 -12.32
N ALA A 106 -0.24 -4.04 -12.10
CA ALA A 106 -1.39 -4.91 -12.20
C ALA A 106 -1.39 -5.62 -13.56
N ASN A 107 -1.71 -6.92 -13.55
CA ASN A 107 -1.76 -7.77 -14.74
C ASN A 107 -0.44 -7.88 -15.53
N LYS A 108 0.71 -7.50 -14.95
CA LYS A 108 2.03 -7.71 -15.57
C LYS A 108 2.97 -8.55 -14.71
N GLY A 109 2.94 -8.37 -13.39
CA GLY A 109 3.72 -9.15 -12.43
C GLY A 109 2.89 -10.16 -11.65
N ASN A 110 3.55 -11.15 -11.08
CA ASN A 110 2.98 -12.06 -10.10
C ASN A 110 3.37 -11.64 -8.69
N TYR A 111 2.54 -11.97 -7.70
CA TYR A 111 2.94 -11.86 -6.31
C TYR A 111 4.20 -12.69 -6.03
N PRO A 112 5.13 -12.19 -5.19
CA PRO A 112 6.28 -12.95 -4.71
C PRO A 112 5.91 -14.36 -4.22
N GLU A 113 6.72 -15.35 -4.56
CA GLU A 113 6.60 -16.67 -3.96
C GLU A 113 6.86 -16.60 -2.44
N GLY A 114 6.16 -17.43 -1.68
CA GLY A 114 6.36 -17.55 -0.24
C GLY A 114 5.75 -16.42 0.60
N ILE A 115 4.80 -15.64 0.06
CA ILE A 115 3.94 -14.79 0.88
C ILE A 115 3.19 -15.66 1.90
N ILE A 116 3.26 -15.27 3.17
CA ILE A 116 2.59 -15.94 4.27
C ILE A 116 1.52 -15.03 4.88
N LYS A 117 0.60 -15.63 5.66
CA LYS A 117 -0.35 -14.87 6.48
C LYS A 117 0.39 -14.01 7.50
N VAL A 118 -0.17 -12.85 7.80
CA VAL A 118 0.38 -11.88 8.77
C VAL A 118 -0.65 -11.57 9.86
N PRO A 119 -0.21 -11.19 11.08
CA PRO A 119 -1.12 -10.98 12.22
C PRO A 119 -1.81 -9.60 12.24
N ASP A 120 -1.41 -8.67 11.37
CA ASP A 120 -1.82 -7.25 11.32
C ASP A 120 -2.45 -6.88 9.96
N GLY A 121 -3.05 -7.86 9.29
CA GLY A 121 -3.67 -7.71 7.98
C GLY A 121 -4.07 -9.06 7.40
N ILE A 122 -4.48 -9.06 6.14
CA ILE A 122 -4.80 -10.30 5.41
C ILE A 122 -3.97 -10.42 4.14
N ARG A 123 -3.93 -11.63 3.60
CA ARG A 123 -3.43 -11.93 2.26
C ARG A 123 -4.53 -12.62 1.49
N THR A 124 -4.83 -12.15 0.28
CA THR A 124 -5.84 -12.79 -0.57
C THR A 124 -5.35 -14.16 -1.02
N LYS A 125 -6.26 -15.01 -1.49
CA LYS A 125 -5.89 -16.33 -2.05
C LYS A 125 -4.90 -16.19 -3.22
N SER A 126 -5.07 -15.14 -4.02
CA SER A 126 -4.20 -14.82 -5.16
C SER A 126 -2.77 -14.51 -4.70
N MET A 127 -2.62 -13.67 -3.67
CA MET A 127 -1.32 -13.37 -3.06
C MET A 127 -0.61 -14.61 -2.52
N LEU A 128 -1.32 -15.45 -1.78
CA LEU A 128 -0.74 -16.65 -1.16
C LEU A 128 -0.30 -17.71 -2.18
N LYS A 129 -0.89 -17.69 -3.38
CA LYS A 129 -0.58 -18.62 -4.47
C LYS A 129 0.48 -18.08 -5.43
N GLY A 130 0.95 -16.84 -5.25
CA GLY A 130 1.86 -16.22 -6.23
C GLY A 130 1.17 -15.95 -7.58
N GLU A 131 -0.15 -15.75 -7.59
CA GLU A 131 -0.90 -15.43 -8.82
C GLU A 131 -0.61 -13.99 -9.29
N GLN A 132 -1.22 -13.60 -10.40
CA GLN A 132 -1.03 -12.28 -11.00
C GLN A 132 -1.52 -11.15 -10.10
N MET A 133 -0.72 -10.08 -9.99
CA MET A 133 -1.04 -8.90 -9.19
C MET A 133 -2.28 -8.18 -9.71
N ASN A 134 -3.16 -7.81 -8.80
CA ASN A 134 -4.40 -7.09 -9.09
C ASN A 134 -4.71 -6.05 -8.00
N VAL A 135 -5.37 -4.97 -8.39
CA VAL A 135 -5.69 -3.84 -7.51
C VAL A 135 -6.77 -4.21 -6.48
N GLU A 136 -7.62 -5.18 -6.81
CA GLU A 136 -8.69 -5.70 -5.94
C GLU A 136 -8.12 -6.35 -4.68
N SER A 137 -6.95 -6.97 -4.76
CA SER A 137 -6.27 -7.54 -3.61
C SER A 137 -5.84 -6.45 -2.62
N ASP A 138 -5.31 -5.33 -3.10
CA ASP A 138 -4.95 -4.20 -2.26
C ASP A 138 -6.19 -3.57 -1.61
N ILE A 139 -7.29 -3.41 -2.35
CA ILE A 139 -8.57 -2.95 -1.79
C ILE A 139 -9.04 -3.88 -0.66
N THR A 140 -8.95 -5.19 -0.89
CA THR A 140 -9.34 -6.22 0.09
C THR A 140 -8.48 -6.14 1.35
N CYS A 141 -7.16 -6.02 1.19
CA CYS A 141 -6.23 -5.84 2.31
C CYS A 141 -6.48 -4.52 3.07
N MET A 142 -6.74 -3.42 2.36
CA MET A 142 -7.07 -2.12 2.98
C MET A 142 -8.34 -2.20 3.83
N ILE A 143 -9.40 -2.82 3.31
CA ILE A 143 -10.66 -3.00 4.07
C ILE A 143 -10.40 -3.82 5.34
N ALA A 144 -9.61 -4.89 5.25
CA ALA A 144 -9.26 -5.66 6.42
C ALA A 144 -8.43 -4.86 7.43
N CYS A 145 -7.46 -4.05 6.98
CA CYS A 145 -6.75 -3.12 7.85
C CYS A 145 -7.72 -2.13 8.52
N MET A 146 -8.73 -1.65 7.81
CA MET A 146 -9.78 -0.82 8.41
C MET A 146 -10.62 -1.60 9.44
N ASP A 147 -10.88 -2.89 9.25
CA ASP A 147 -11.64 -3.72 10.19
C ASP A 147 -10.90 -3.99 11.51
N TYR A 148 -9.56 -3.90 11.54
CA TYR A 148 -8.79 -3.94 12.79
C TYR A 148 -9.18 -2.81 13.74
N PHE A 149 -9.73 -1.72 13.22
CA PHE A 149 -10.20 -0.60 14.02
C PHE A 149 -11.69 -0.78 14.30
N THR A 150 -12.01 -0.95 15.58
CA THR A 150 -13.38 -1.10 16.07
C THR A 150 -14.13 0.23 15.99
N SER A 151 -14.50 0.65 14.78
CA SER A 151 -15.50 1.69 14.61
C SER A 151 -16.76 1.04 14.06
N ASN A 152 -17.70 0.73 14.95
CA ASN A 152 -19.03 0.26 14.57
C ASN A 152 -19.88 1.43 14.00
N ASN A 153 -19.24 2.36 13.29
CA ASN A 153 -19.82 3.58 12.77
C ASN A 153 -20.29 3.34 11.33
N ASN A 154 -21.52 3.77 11.03
CA ASN A 154 -22.12 3.67 9.69
C ASN A 154 -21.24 4.31 8.60
N LYS A 155 -20.49 5.38 8.91
CA LYS A 155 -19.54 6.00 7.99
C LYS A 155 -18.43 5.04 7.57
N TRP A 156 -17.92 4.24 8.50
CA TRP A 156 -16.85 3.28 8.25
C TRP A 156 -17.29 2.19 7.28
N LYS A 157 -18.42 1.54 7.58
CA LYS A 157 -19.04 0.52 6.72
C LYS A 157 -19.37 1.07 5.33
N LYS A 158 -19.90 2.30 5.27
CA LYS A 158 -20.20 2.97 4.00
C LYS A 158 -18.93 3.24 3.18
N CYS A 159 -17.84 3.66 3.82
CA CYS A 159 -16.55 3.83 3.18
C CYS A 159 -16.05 2.51 2.56
N GLN A 160 -16.05 1.42 3.33
CA GLN A 160 -15.63 0.10 2.85
C GLN A 160 -16.47 -0.39 1.66
N GLU A 161 -17.80 -0.23 1.72
CA GLU A 161 -18.71 -0.55 0.61
C GLU A 161 -18.43 0.26 -0.66
N LEU A 162 -17.98 1.51 -0.51
CA LEU A 162 -17.58 2.35 -1.63
C LEU A 162 -16.22 1.92 -2.20
N LEU A 163 -15.26 1.52 -1.35
CA LEU A 163 -13.96 1.00 -1.77
C LEU A 163 -14.11 -0.30 -2.58
N LYS A 164 -14.96 -1.25 -2.16
CA LYS A 164 -15.26 -2.47 -2.94
C LYS A 164 -15.78 -2.19 -4.35
N LYS A 165 -16.39 -1.01 -4.56
CA LYS A 165 -16.93 -0.55 -5.85
C LYS A 165 -15.97 0.39 -6.59
N ASN A 166 -14.72 0.47 -6.13
CA ASN A 166 -13.68 1.36 -6.64
C ASN A 166 -14.06 2.87 -6.61
N LYS A 167 -14.90 3.29 -5.65
CA LYS A 167 -15.41 4.67 -5.54
C LYS A 167 -14.64 5.50 -4.50
N TYR A 168 -13.32 5.63 -4.67
CA TYR A 168 -12.41 6.29 -3.71
C TYR A 168 -12.84 7.71 -3.32
N VAL A 169 -13.19 8.57 -4.27
CA VAL A 169 -13.57 9.96 -3.98
C VAL A 169 -14.79 10.03 -3.05
N LYS A 170 -15.77 9.15 -3.28
CA LYS A 170 -16.95 9.07 -2.41
C LYS A 170 -16.61 8.46 -1.06
N ALA A 171 -15.74 7.44 -1.03
CA ALA A 171 -15.28 6.79 0.19
C ALA A 171 -14.55 7.79 1.12
N ILE A 172 -13.63 8.58 0.57
CA ILE A 172 -12.89 9.62 1.29
C ILE A 172 -13.83 10.68 1.86
N LYS A 173 -14.78 11.20 1.06
CA LYS A 173 -15.78 12.18 1.50
C LYS A 173 -16.63 11.69 2.69
N VAL A 174 -16.88 10.39 2.79
CA VAL A 174 -17.63 9.82 3.92
C VAL A 174 -16.84 9.90 5.24
N LEU A 175 -15.50 9.88 5.18
CA LEU A 175 -14.64 10.00 6.36
C LEU A 175 -14.35 11.46 6.75
N GLU A 176 -14.44 12.39 5.80
CA GLU A 176 -14.26 13.84 6.04
C GLU A 176 -15.43 14.43 6.85
N ASN A 177 -16.66 14.03 6.51
CA ASN A 177 -17.90 14.45 7.16
C ASN A 177 -18.17 13.69 8.45
#